data_AF-A0A949CP71-F1
#
_entry.id   AF-A0A949CP71-F1
#
_cell.length_a   1.000
_cell.length_b   1.000
_cell.length_c   1.000
_cell.angle_alpha   90.00
_cell.angle_beta   90.00
_cell.angle_gamma   90.00
#
_symmetry.space_group_name_H-M   'P 1'
#
loop_
_entity.id
_entity.type
_entity.pdbx_description
1 polymer ?
#
loop_
_entity_poly.entity_id
_entity_poly.type
_entity_poly.pdbx_seq_one_letter_code
_entity_poly.pdbx_strand_id
1 'polypeptide(L)' 'MIKAPLDLQLSNHDLIQPDLMMVTLARKQIMTPVKIEGAPELVVEILSLSNADHDLKGNGKLYKDTWISK' A
#
# COMPACT_ATOMS: atom_id res chain seq x y z
N MET A 1 -14.79 -5.12 8.89
CA MET A 1 -14.09 -5.68 7.72
C MET A 1 -14.11 -4.61 6.64
N ILE A 2 -12.94 -4.05 6.29
CA ILE A 2 -12.81 -3.16 5.13
C ILE A 2 -12.64 -4.07 3.91
N LYS A 3 -13.27 -3.73 2.79
CA LYS A 3 -13.26 -4.54 1.57
C LYS A 3 -12.32 -3.91 0.56
N ALA A 4 -11.54 -4.74 -0.13
CA ALA A 4 -10.79 -4.30 -1.30
C ALA A 4 -11.74 -4.00 -2.48
N PRO A 5 -11.37 -3.12 -3.43
CA PRO A 5 -10.13 -2.32 -3.46
C PRO A 5 -10.12 -1.23 -2.37
N LEU A 6 -8.93 -0.95 -1.83
CA LEU A 6 -8.73 0.07 -0.80
C LEU A 6 -7.49 0.91 -1.11
N ASP A 7 -7.68 2.22 -1.10
CA ASP A 7 -6.59 3.17 -1.35
C ASP A 7 -5.61 3.21 -0.19
N LEU A 8 -4.32 3.24 -0.52
CA LEU A 8 -3.19 3.47 0.38
C LEU A 8 -2.49 4.77 -0.04
N GLN A 9 -2.54 5.76 0.84
CA GLN A 9 -1.86 7.04 0.66
C GLN A 9 -0.56 7.07 1.48
N LEU A 10 0.59 7.09 0.81
CA LEU A 10 1.91 7.11 1.46
C LEU A 10 2.46 8.54 1.62
N SER A 11 2.03 9.46 0.75
CA SER A 11 2.36 10.89 0.81
C SER A 11 1.23 11.74 0.20
N ASN A 12 1.41 13.06 0.10
CA ASN A 12 0.44 13.94 -0.56
C ASN A 12 0.23 13.62 -2.05
N HIS A 13 1.18 12.92 -2.68
CA HIS A 13 1.17 12.63 -4.11
C HIS A 13 1.18 11.13 -4.45
N ASP A 14 1.39 10.28 -3.46
CA ASP A 14 1.55 8.83 -3.64
C ASP A 14 0.31 8.10 -3.15
N LEU A 15 -0.56 7.74 -4.09
CA LEU A 15 -1.79 6.98 -3.87
C LEU A 15 -1.77 5.70 -4.72
N ILE A 16 -1.91 4.55 -4.06
CA ILE A 16 -1.84 3.22 -4.70
C ILE A 16 -2.90 2.28 -4.13
N GLN A 17 -3.17 1.16 -4.81
CA GLN A 17 -4.10 0.12 -4.38
C GLN A 17 -3.39 -1.23 -4.38
N PRO A 18 -2.74 -1.63 -3.28
CA PRO A 18 -2.13 -2.95 -3.20
C PRO A 18 -3.18 -4.06 -3.07
N ASP A 19 -2.82 -5.27 -3.49
CA ASP A 19 -3.72 -6.43 -3.42
C ASP A 19 -4.06 -6.82 -1.97
N LEU A 20 -3.09 -6.73 -1.06
CA LEU A 20 -3.28 -7.04 0.35
C LEU A 20 -2.43 -6.14 1.27
N MET A 21 -3.02 -5.73 2.39
CA MET A 21 -2.37 -4.95 3.44
C MET A 21 -2.65 -5.53 4.83
N MET A 22 -1.68 -5.41 5.73
CA MET A 22 -1.88 -5.67 7.16
C MET A 22 -1.66 -4.39 7.96
N VAL A 23 -2.66 -4.03 8.77
CA VAL A 23 -2.57 -2.96 9.76
C VAL A 23 -2.83 -3.58 11.13
N THR A 24 -1.88 -3.44 12.05
CA THR A 24 -2.08 -3.92 13.43
C THR A 24 -3.06 -3.02 14.19
N LEU A 25 -3.68 -3.55 15.24
CA LEU A 25 -4.57 -2.74 16.09
C LEU A 25 -3.85 -1.55 16.74
N ALA A 26 -2.53 -1.65 16.96
CA ALA A 26 -1.71 -0.56 17.50
C ALA A 26 -1.59 0.64 16.53
N ARG A 27 -1.83 0.43 15.24
CA ARG A 27 -1.80 1.47 14.20
C ARG A 27 -3.18 1.81 13.62
N LYS A 28 -4.27 1.38 14.24
CA LYS A 28 -5.64 1.57 13.72
C LYS A 28 -5.97 3.02 13.34
N GLN A 29 -5.31 4.01 13.92
CA GLN A 29 -5.47 5.43 13.59
C GLN A 29 -5.18 5.79 12.13
N ILE A 30 -4.41 4.97 11.39
CA ILE A 30 -4.14 5.20 9.96
C ILE A 30 -5.31 4.76 9.07
N MET A 31 -6.29 4.04 9.62
CA MET A 31 -7.44 3.55 8.88
C MET A 31 -8.55 4.61 8.90
N THR A 32 -8.88 5.14 7.72
CA THR A 32 -10.01 6.07 7.55
C THR A 32 -11.20 5.35 6.91
N PRO A 33 -12.40 5.97 6.84
CA PRO A 33 -13.55 5.36 6.18
C PRO A 33 -13.36 5.09 4.68
N VAL A 34 -12.42 5.78 4.02
CA VAL A 34 -12.27 5.74 2.56
C VAL A 34 -10.90 5.25 2.09
N LYS A 35 -9.86 5.29 2.93
CA LYS A 35 -8.48 4.91 2.59
C LYS A 35 -7.60 4.67 3.82
N ILE A 36 -6.40 4.14 3.60
CA ILE A 36 -5.33 4.04 4.59
C ILE A 36 -4.38 5.22 4.41
N GLU A 37 -4.15 6.01 5.46
CA GLU A 37 -3.27 7.18 5.44
C GLU A 37 -1.97 6.90 6.22
N GLY A 38 -0.90 6.61 5.49
CA GLY A 38 0.41 6.23 6.02
C GLY A 38 0.71 4.74 5.85
N ALA A 39 1.97 4.37 6.08
CA ALA A 39 2.45 3.01 5.89
C ALA A 39 1.75 1.99 6.82
N PRO A 40 1.13 0.91 6.29
CA PRO A 40 0.79 -0.30 7.04
C PRO A 40 2.02 -0.99 7.67
N GLU A 41 1.87 -2.18 8.24
CA GLU A 41 3.02 -3.01 8.62
C GLU A 41 3.45 -3.97 7.52
N LEU A 42 2.52 -4.40 6.67
CA LEU A 42 2.80 -5.28 5.55
C LEU A 42 1.97 -4.88 4.33
N VAL A 43 2.60 -4.94 3.16
CA VAL A 43 1.94 -4.87 1.85
C VAL A 43 2.37 -6.10 1.06
N VAL A 44 1.43 -6.72 0.36
CA VAL A 44 1.66 -7.86 -0.53
C VAL A 44 1.01 -7.54 -1.88
N GLU A 45 1.78 -7.80 -2.94
CA GLU A 45 1.35 -7.67 -4.34
C GLU A 45 1.35 -9.06 -4.98
N ILE A 46 0.29 -9.38 -5.72
CA ILE A 46 0.15 -10.61 -6.49
C ILE A 46 0.56 -10.30 -7.92
N LEU A 47 1.77 -10.71 -8.29
CA LEU A 47 2.30 -10.44 -9.62
C LEU A 47 1.49 -11.16 -10.70
N SER A 48 0.89 -10.41 -11.62
CA SER A 48 0.34 -10.98 -12.84
C SER A 48 1.46 -11.23 -13.85
N LEU A 49 1.49 -12.43 -14.44
CA LEU A 49 2.45 -12.80 -15.49
C LEU A 49 2.41 -11.85 -16.71
N SER A 50 1.28 -11.18 -16.96
CA SER A 50 1.12 -10.24 -18.08
C SER A 50 1.70 -8.85 -17.83
N ASN A 51 1.98 -8.47 -16.58
CA ASN A 51 2.43 -7.11 -16.21
C ASN A 51 3.52 -7.08 -15.12
N ALA A 52 4.11 -8.24 -14.81
CA ALA A 52 5.03 -8.44 -13.69
C ALA A 52 6.20 -7.44 -13.64
N ASP A 53 6.71 -7.05 -14.80
CA ASP A 53 7.87 -6.15 -14.90
C ASP A 53 7.53 -4.69 -14.53
N HIS A 54 6.29 -4.27 -14.78
CA HIS A 54 5.78 -2.94 -14.40
C HIS A 54 5.39 -2.91 -12.92
N ASP A 55 4.70 -3.96 -12.45
CA ASP A 55 4.23 -4.07 -11.07
C ASP A 55 5.40 -4.13 -10.07
N LEU A 56 6.45 -4.87 -10.40
CA LEU A 56 7.65 -4.99 -9.57
C LEU A 56 8.45 -3.68 -9.47
N LYS A 57 8.67 -3.00 -10.60
CA LYS A 57 9.55 -1.83 -10.67
C LYS A 57 8.86 -0.56 -10.17
N GLY A 58 7.59 -0.36 -10.53
CA GLY A 58 6.81 0.82 -10.14
C GLY A 58 6.49 0.83 -8.64
N ASN A 59 5.74 -0.17 -8.19
CA ASN A 59 5.28 -0.24 -6.80
C ASN A 59 6.46 -0.47 -5.85
N GLY A 60 7.40 -1.35 -6.22
CA GLY A 60 8.60 -1.62 -5.42
C GLY A 60 9.47 -0.38 -5.16
N LYS A 61 9.66 0.47 -6.18
CA LYS A 61 10.37 1.75 -6.01
C LYS A 61 9.60 2.70 -5.10
N LEU A 62 8.28 2.82 -5.30
CA LEU A 62 7.44 3.69 -4.48
C LEU A 62 7.52 3.30 -3.01
N TYR A 63 7.32 2.01 -2.68
CA TYR A 63 7.46 1.51 -1.32
C TYR A 63 8.84 1.82 -0.74
N LYS A 64 9.92 1.56 -1.48
CA LYS A 64 11.26 1.87 -0.99
C LYS A 64 11.45 3.35 -0.68
N ASP A 65 10.99 4.23 -1.57
CA ASP A 65 11.21 5.67 -1.44
C ASP A 65 10.35 6.30 -0.35
N THR A 66 9.10 5.86 -0.17
CA THR A 66 8.15 6.47 0.78
C THR A 66 8.05 5.76 2.12
N TRP A 67 8.27 4.43 2.14
CA TRP A 67 8.09 3.60 3.33
C TRP A 67 9.40 3.37 4.09
N ILE A 68 10.49 3.01 3.38
CA ILE A 68 11.78 2.67 4.02
C ILE A 68 12.55 3.94 4.42
N SER A 69 12.23 5.08 3.82
CA SER A 69 12.86 6.38 4.10
C SER A 69 12.31 7.11 5.34
N LYS A 70 11.39 6.49 6.11
CA LYS A 70 10.81 7.01 7.36
C LYS A 70 11.06 6.04 8.50
#